data_AF-A0A3B9BIW1-F1
#
_entry.id   AF-A0A3B9BIW1-F1
#
_cell.length_a   1.000
_cell.length_b   1.000
_cell.length_c   1.000
_cell.angle_alpha   90.00
_cell.angle_beta   90.00
_cell.angle_gamma   90.00
#
_symmetry.space_group_name_H-M   'P 1'
#
loop_
_entity.id
_entity.type
_entity.pdbx_description
1 polymer ?
#
loop_
_entity_poly.entity_id
_entity_poly.type
_entity_poly.pdbx_seq_one_letter_code
_entity_poly.pdbx_strand_id
1 'polypeptide(L)'
;MQDAATRNDEDASAAGGDGDAVYALTPTFVHAVIDALDIGDGFAVTDLVEPLHAADMADLLGLLRGRQRYQLLDILGSRLNPQVLPELDESLR
;
A
#
# COMPACT_ATOMS: atom_id res chain seq x y z
N MET A 1 -3.26 -15.28 61.59
CA MET A 1 -3.64 -14.14 60.73
C MET A 1 -2.55 -13.98 59.66
N GLN A 2 -2.63 -14.80 58.61
CA GLN A 2 -1.82 -14.69 57.41
C GLN A 2 -2.79 -14.89 56.25
N ASP A 3 -3.53 -13.83 55.93
CA ASP A 3 -4.40 -13.75 54.76
C ASP A 3 -4.51 -12.28 54.39
N ALA A 4 -3.74 -11.86 53.39
CA ALA A 4 -4.01 -10.65 52.62
C ALA A 4 -3.36 -10.83 51.26
N ALA A 5 -4.16 -11.41 50.37
CA ALA A 5 -3.99 -11.40 48.94
C ALA A 5 -3.56 -10.02 48.42
N THR A 6 -2.42 -9.98 47.74
CA THR A 6 -2.27 -9.07 46.61
C THR A 6 -2.47 -9.91 45.37
N ARG A 7 -3.70 -9.85 44.88
CA ARG A 7 -4.12 -10.31 43.57
C ARG A 7 -3.37 -9.44 42.56
N ASN A 8 -2.46 -10.05 41.82
CA ASN A 8 -1.83 -9.39 40.68
C ASN A 8 -2.83 -9.48 39.53
N ASP A 9 -3.82 -8.58 39.55
CA ASP A 9 -4.77 -8.44 38.45
C ASP A 9 -4.00 -8.08 37.18
N GLU A 10 -4.08 -9.00 36.23
CA GLU A 10 -3.85 -8.78 34.80
C GLU A 10 -4.73 -7.60 34.35
N ASP A 11 -4.16 -6.54 33.77
CA ASP A 11 -4.79 -5.88 32.63
C ASP A 11 -3.84 -4.89 31.92
N ALA A 12 -4.03 -4.81 30.60
CA ALA A 12 -3.60 -3.73 29.71
C ALA A 12 -2.11 -3.62 29.34
N SER A 13 -1.62 -4.57 28.54
CA SER A 13 -0.75 -4.19 27.41
C SER A 13 -1.19 -4.92 26.14
N ALA A 14 -2.47 -4.77 25.80
CA ALA A 14 -2.92 -4.89 24.44
C ALA A 14 -2.51 -3.62 23.69
N ALA A 15 -1.34 -3.65 23.08
CA ALA A 15 -0.98 -2.76 21.98
C ALA A 15 -0.62 -3.62 20.77
N GLY A 16 -1.56 -4.50 20.38
CA GLY A 16 -1.70 -4.83 18.97
C GLY A 16 -2.18 -3.54 18.30
N GLY A 17 -1.24 -2.75 17.81
CA GLY A 17 -1.57 -1.67 16.90
C GLY A 17 -2.04 -2.34 15.63
N ASP A 18 -3.35 -2.49 15.49
CA ASP A 18 -4.00 -2.91 14.25
C ASP A 18 -3.53 -1.95 13.15
N GLY A 19 -2.56 -2.41 12.36
CA GLY A 19 -1.95 -1.73 11.22
C GLY A 19 -2.89 -1.69 10.01
N ASP A 20 -4.18 -1.52 10.26
CA ASP A 20 -5.28 -1.49 9.28
C ASP A 20 -5.76 -0.05 9.06
N ALA A 21 -4.86 0.93 9.19
CA ALA A 21 -5.06 2.20 8.52
C ALA A 21 -4.78 1.97 7.04
N VAL A 22 -5.73 1.32 6.35
CA VAL A 22 -5.80 1.23 4.89
C VAL A 22 -5.82 2.66 4.37
N TYR A 23 -4.63 3.23 4.13
CA TYR A 23 -4.48 4.52 3.51
C TYR A 23 -4.82 4.34 2.03
N ALA A 24 -6.12 4.26 1.75
CA ALA A 24 -6.62 4.24 0.40
C ALA A 24 -5.98 5.39 -0.39
N LEU A 25 -5.55 5.09 -1.62
CA LEU A 25 -4.90 6.06 -2.49
C LEU A 25 -5.76 7.32 -2.60
N THR A 26 -5.17 8.46 -2.24
CA THR A 26 -5.86 9.74 -2.39
C THR A 26 -5.98 10.10 -3.88
N PRO A 27 -7.08 10.75 -4.32
CA PRO A 27 -7.23 11.19 -5.71
C PRO A 27 -6.06 12.08 -6.18
N THR A 28 -5.52 12.91 -5.28
CA THR A 28 -4.37 13.77 -5.55
C THR A 28 -3.12 12.97 -5.88
N PHE A 29 -2.86 11.89 -5.14
CA PHE A 29 -1.73 11.01 -5.40
C PHE A 29 -1.87 10.31 -6.76
N VAL A 30 -3.07 9.76 -7.05
CA VAL A 30 -3.35 9.10 -8.33
C VAL A 30 -3.14 10.06 -9.51
N HIS A 31 -3.61 11.30 -9.40
CA HIS A 31 -3.36 12.32 -10.42
C HIS A 31 -1.86 12.63 -10.58
N ALA A 32 -1.11 12.76 -9.48
CA ALA A 32 0.33 13.00 -9.57
C ALA A 32 1.08 11.88 -10.31
N VAL A 33 0.70 10.62 -10.08
CA VAL A 33 1.26 9.48 -10.82
C VAL A 33 0.87 9.54 -12.29
N ILE A 34 -0.39 9.83 -12.61
CA ILE A 34 -0.86 9.96 -14.00
C ILE A 34 -0.11 11.07 -14.73
N ASP A 35 0.04 12.24 -14.10
CA ASP A 35 0.75 13.37 -14.68
C ASP A 35 2.22 13.02 -14.97
N ALA A 36 2.89 12.35 -14.02
CA ALA A 36 4.27 11.89 -14.19
C ALA A 36 4.41 10.85 -15.32
N LEU A 37 3.44 9.93 -15.44
CA LEU A 37 3.37 8.97 -16.55
C LEU A 37 3.13 9.67 -17.90
N ASP A 38 2.24 10.65 -17.96
CA ASP A 38 1.87 11.32 -19.21
C ASP A 38 3.01 12.20 -19.76
N ILE A 39 3.86 12.78 -18.90
CA ILE A 39 5.07 13.50 -19.31
C ILE A 39 6.29 12.58 -19.51
N GLY A 40 6.19 11.30 -19.14
CA GLY A 40 7.26 10.32 -19.28
C GLY A 40 8.38 10.43 -18.21
N ASP A 41 8.09 11.01 -17.05
CA ASP A 41 9.06 11.14 -15.96
C ASP A 41 9.09 9.86 -15.09
N GLY A 42 9.86 8.88 -15.55
CA GLY A 42 10.01 7.60 -14.84
C GLY A 42 10.67 7.72 -13.46
N PHE A 43 11.47 8.76 -13.22
CA PHE A 43 12.07 8.99 -11.91
C PHE A 43 11.00 9.45 -10.91
N ALA A 44 10.19 10.45 -11.27
CA ALA A 44 9.08 10.90 -10.44
C ALA A 44 8.05 9.80 -10.19
N VAL A 45 7.72 9.00 -11.21
CA VAL A 45 6.85 7.83 -11.04
C VAL A 45 7.41 6.86 -10.01
N THR A 46 8.71 6.54 -10.10
CA THR A 46 9.35 5.60 -9.18
C THR A 46 9.34 6.13 -7.74
N ASP A 47 9.69 7.40 -7.53
CA ASP A 47 9.72 8.04 -6.21
C ASP A 47 8.32 8.07 -5.55
N LEU A 48 7.28 8.30 -6.34
CA LEU A 48 5.90 8.28 -5.86
C LEU A 48 5.43 6.89 -5.43
N VAL A 49 5.79 5.84 -6.18
CA VAL A 49 5.27 4.48 -5.96
C VAL A 49 6.17 3.60 -5.09
N GLU A 50 7.44 3.96 -4.90
CA GLU A 50 8.37 3.24 -4.00
C GLU A 50 7.83 3.06 -2.57
N PRO A 51 7.20 4.06 -1.92
CA PRO A 51 6.67 3.89 -0.56
C PRO A 51 5.33 3.13 -0.51
N LEU A 52 4.73 2.77 -1.64
CA LEU A 52 3.43 2.09 -1.65
C LEU A 52 3.55 0.62 -1.25
N HIS A 53 2.55 0.15 -0.50
CA HIS A 53 2.41 -1.28 -0.24
C HIS A 53 1.91 -2.02 -1.48
N ALA A 54 2.01 -3.35 -1.45
CA ALA A 54 1.56 -4.20 -2.55
C ALA A 54 0.06 -4.01 -2.86
N ALA A 55 -0.78 -3.84 -1.84
CA ALA A 55 -2.21 -3.58 -1.99
C ALA A 55 -2.48 -2.22 -2.65
N ASP A 56 -1.86 -1.14 -2.16
CA ASP A 56 -2.01 0.19 -2.75
C ASP A 56 -1.49 0.23 -4.20
N MET A 57 -0.41 -0.50 -4.50
CA MET A 57 0.10 -0.62 -5.87
C MET A 57 -0.88 -1.39 -6.79
N ALA A 58 -1.53 -2.43 -6.28
CA ALA A 58 -2.58 -3.15 -7.00
C ALA A 58 -3.79 -2.25 -7.29
N ASP A 59 -4.23 -1.47 -6.30
CA ASP A 59 -5.32 -0.50 -6.45
C ASP A 59 -4.96 0.58 -7.48
N LEU A 60 -3.74 1.12 -7.42
CA LEU A 60 -3.24 2.08 -8.41
C LEU A 60 -3.29 1.49 -9.82
N LEU A 61 -2.79 0.27 -10.00
CA LEU A 61 -2.84 -0.43 -11.30
C LEU A 61 -4.28 -0.62 -11.78
N GLY A 62 -5.22 -0.91 -10.88
CA GLY A 62 -6.65 -0.99 -11.17
C GLY A 62 -7.25 0.33 -11.67
N LEU A 63 -6.86 1.46 -11.06
CA LEU A 63 -7.33 2.80 -11.41
C LEU A 63 -6.75 3.33 -12.74
N LEU A 64 -5.54 2.90 -13.12
CA LEU A 64 -4.89 3.35 -14.36
C LEU A 64 -5.53 2.74 -15.62
N ARG A 65 -5.59 3.54 -16.69
CA ARG A 65 -6.00 3.05 -18.02
C ARG A 65 -4.91 2.20 -18.64
N GLY A 66 -5.26 1.34 -19.61
CA GLY A 66 -4.33 0.40 -20.25
C GLY A 66 -2.97 0.99 -20.63
N ARG A 67 -2.94 2.15 -21.32
CA ARG A 67 -1.70 2.84 -21.69
C ARG A 67 -0.84 3.23 -20.47
N GLN A 68 -1.46 3.81 -19.43
CA GLN A 68 -0.77 4.26 -18.22
C GLN A 68 -0.28 3.06 -17.40
N ARG A 69 -1.08 2.00 -17.31
CA ARG A 69 -0.72 0.74 -16.67
C ARG A 69 0.52 0.11 -17.33
N TYR A 70 0.54 0.04 -18.66
CA TYR A 70 1.72 -0.48 -19.38
C TYR A 70 2.96 0.38 -19.13
N GLN A 71 2.82 1.72 -19.14
CA GLN A 71 3.94 2.61 -18.85
C GLN A 71 4.46 2.43 -17.42
N LEU A 72 3.58 2.32 -16.42
CA LEU A 72 3.98 2.06 -15.04
C LEU A 72 4.72 0.73 -14.90
N LEU A 73 4.21 -0.34 -15.52
CA LEU A 73 4.87 -1.65 -15.53
C LEU A 73 6.21 -1.64 -16.26
N ASP A 74 6.34 -0.86 -17.34
CA ASP A 74 7.60 -0.72 -18.08
C ASP A 74 8.67 0.03 -17.26
N ILE A 75 8.27 1.10 -16.57
CA ILE A 75 9.15 1.87 -15.67
C ILE A 75 9.61 1.01 -14.48
N LEU A 76 8.69 0.28 -13.86
CA LEU A 76 9.01 -0.57 -12.72
C LEU A 76 9.80 -1.80 -13.13
N GLY A 77 9.43 -2.47 -14.22
CA GLY A 77 10.09 -3.65 -14.74
C GLY A 77 10.38 -4.69 -13.65
N SER A 78 11.66 -4.93 -13.39
CA SER A 78 12.13 -5.88 -12.36
C SER A 78 12.02 -5.37 -10.92
N ARG A 79 11.67 -4.09 -10.70
CA ARG A 79 11.43 -3.53 -9.36
C ARG A 79 10.01 -3.78 -8.87
N LEU A 80 9.11 -4.26 -9.74
CA LEU A 80 7.75 -4.59 -9.34
C LEU A 80 7.78 -5.70 -8.28
N ASN A 81 7.16 -5.43 -7.13
CA ASN A 81 7.06 -6.42 -6.06
C ASN A 81 6.11 -7.55 -6.50
N PRO A 82 6.53 -8.84 -6.48
CA PRO A 82 5.67 -9.96 -6.88
C PRO A 82 4.41 -10.10 -6.00
N GLN A 83 4.41 -9.55 -4.78
CA GLN A 83 3.23 -9.52 -3.91
C GLN A 83 2.09 -8.65 -4.46
N VAL A 84 2.34 -7.79 -5.45
CA VAL A 84 1.30 -6.99 -6.12
C VAL A 84 0.37 -7.86 -6.94
N LEU A 85 0.84 -8.98 -7.49
CA LEU A 85 0.03 -9.83 -8.38
C LEU A 85 -1.12 -10.55 -7.65
N PRO A 86 -0.91 -11.17 -6.47
CA PRO A 86 -2.00 -11.70 -5.66
C PRO A 86 -3.02 -10.64 -5.26
N GLU A 87 -2.57 -9.46 -4.83
CA GLU A 87 -3.46 -8.36 -4.42
C GLU A 87 -4.28 -7.85 -5.60
N LEU A 88 -3.67 -7.73 -6.79
CA LEU A 88 -4.36 -7.31 -8.01
C LEU A 88 -5.42 -8.32 -8.46
N ASP A 89 -5.19 -9.63 -8.31
CA ASP A 89 -6.20 -10.65 -8.61
C ASP A 89 -7.40 -10.56 -7.65
N GLU A 90 -7.16 -10.27 -6.37
CA GLU A 90 -8.21 -10.06 -5.38
C GLU A 90 -9.02 -8.78 -5.65
N SER A 91 -8.37 -7.65 -5.97
CA SER A 91 -9.05 -6.39 -6.29
C SER A 91 -9.88 -6.43 -7.58
N LEU A 92 -9.66 -7.43 -8.45
CA LEU A 92 -10.38 -7.59 -9.74
C LEU A 92 -11.53 -8.62 -9.69
N ARG A 93 -11.77 -9.27 -8.53
CA ARG A 93 -12.85 -10.26 -8.35
C ARG A 93 -14.22 -9.61 -8.17
#